data_AF-A0A6J4GXU1-F1
#
_entry.id   AF-A0A6J4GXU1-F1
#
_cell.length_a   1.000
_cell.length_b   1.000
_cell.length_c   1.000
_cell.angle_alpha   90.00
_cell.angle_beta   90.00
_cell.angle_gamma   90.00
#
_symmetry.space_group_name_H-M   'P 1'
#
loop_
_entity.id
_entity.type
_entity.pdbx_description
1 polymer ?
#
loop_
_entity_poly.entity_id
_entity_poly.type
_entity_poly.pdbx_seq_one_letter_code
_entity_poly.pdbx_strand_id
1 'polypeptide(L)'
;MKKALLVPFVVLINILFTNLALAQNQIKYKTFNQIDFDKNAVLKETYNVWNNNRTNWFSESKDSAKTSYFVDTRKYKGIVNYGVTFKSKTFRGFQFIEHLSMCFLKIEITKCNFNPKDSIAEIEGFVSGNNDWGSNVFMRTKKIKDYVEVFLGEKRDTIRVCYLGNTVNKDSVAVKLRNKEADEFTVLDQFPAFYFKNYQHYKTNLAEKQPFKIKGKVSKNTLLAFGSGASYAEIFDLGSMIYDSNKNRGKKIIQRENYDCKPLITANKLVADIEKEKTQKQEINYYTYTKNAENYILTRQYGKAKEEYNLLAQKYPTLFARDIHNAIRCAVLSRDFKTAFWWGEKLALKGVELPYFNAKIFNGIRKKPEWKNFSVKYDSVCKNAQSKWNLNLKNELTNLLNEDQADYGLENRKSPRVLYETTERVTGKLIDLIKKEGYPSEERIGSLVVKDTVLISFPDFNILIIHALQQKPDNLPALNELLDKCSNALEYDSKRQINNITGEGSCFRIYKGNLYGFKSCGRNELELKKIIFKFNNPNGFIMENGNFVIEAHDSKHPDEVDNYYKQNYNLIMKLTDDWEFYEK
;
A
#
# COMPACT_ATOMS: atom_id res chain seq x y z
N MET A 1 -35.97 73.13 -49.91
CA MET A 1 -36.17 71.87 -49.14
C MET A 1 -34.86 71.16 -48.74
N LYS A 2 -33.85 71.85 -48.18
CA LYS A 2 -32.55 71.21 -47.83
C LYS A 2 -32.11 71.35 -46.36
N LYS A 3 -32.87 72.03 -45.49
CA LYS A 3 -32.51 72.22 -44.06
C LYS A 3 -33.37 71.44 -43.06
N ALA A 4 -34.51 70.87 -43.48
CA ALA A 4 -35.41 70.14 -42.57
C ALA A 4 -35.01 68.67 -42.30
N LEU A 5 -34.09 68.10 -43.08
CA LEU A 5 -33.63 66.71 -42.92
C LEU A 5 -32.31 66.57 -42.14
N LEU A 6 -31.61 67.66 -41.84
CA LEU A 6 -30.30 67.60 -41.18
C LEU A 6 -30.42 67.30 -39.68
N VAL A 7 -31.43 67.89 -39.02
CA VAL A 7 -31.68 67.71 -37.59
C VAL A 7 -32.08 66.27 -37.23
N PRO A 8 -33.05 65.62 -37.91
CA PRO A 8 -33.37 64.23 -37.60
C PRO A 8 -32.23 63.27 -37.91
N PHE A 9 -31.37 63.58 -38.90
CA PHE A 9 -30.21 62.75 -39.24
C PHE A 9 -29.08 62.84 -38.20
N VAL A 10 -28.80 64.04 -37.66
CA VAL A 10 -27.83 64.23 -36.57
C VAL A 10 -28.32 63.60 -35.26
N VAL A 11 -29.63 63.62 -35.00
CA VAL A 11 -30.23 62.93 -33.84
C VAL A 11 -30.15 61.40 -34.02
N LEU A 12 -30.44 60.87 -35.21
CA LEU A 12 -30.32 59.43 -35.47
C LEU A 12 -28.88 58.94 -35.35
N ILE A 13 -27.90 59.71 -35.87
CA ILE A 13 -26.47 59.41 -35.74
C ILE A 13 -26.07 59.42 -34.27
N ASN A 14 -26.48 60.41 -33.48
CA ASN A 14 -26.15 60.42 -32.05
C ASN A 14 -26.81 59.26 -31.28
N ILE A 15 -28.03 58.83 -31.65
CA ILE A 15 -28.69 57.65 -31.03
C ILE A 15 -28.00 56.34 -31.44
N LEU A 16 -27.51 56.22 -32.68
CA LEU A 16 -26.73 55.07 -33.15
C LEU A 16 -25.33 55.02 -32.52
N PHE A 17 -24.64 56.15 -32.37
CA PHE A 17 -23.30 56.20 -31.77
C PHE A 17 -23.32 56.11 -30.24
N THR A 18 -24.35 56.62 -29.56
CA THR A 18 -24.52 56.40 -28.11
C THR A 18 -24.85 54.94 -27.80
N ASN A 19 -25.63 54.26 -28.64
CA ASN A 19 -25.87 52.82 -28.49
C ASN A 19 -24.65 51.95 -28.87
N LEU A 20 -23.79 52.38 -29.81
CA LEU A 20 -22.52 51.68 -30.08
C LEU A 20 -21.45 51.93 -29.01
N ALA A 21 -21.42 53.10 -28.38
CA ALA A 21 -20.51 53.39 -27.25
C ALA A 21 -21.01 52.79 -25.92
N LEU A 22 -22.33 52.57 -25.78
CA LEU A 22 -22.98 51.88 -24.66
C LEU A 22 -23.25 50.39 -24.94
N ALA A 23 -22.75 49.84 -26.05
CA ALA A 23 -22.48 48.41 -26.16
C ALA A 23 -21.37 48.09 -25.16
N GLN A 24 -21.77 48.08 -23.88
CA GLN A 24 -20.95 47.76 -22.73
C GLN A 24 -20.15 46.53 -23.11
N ASN A 25 -18.83 46.66 -23.12
CA ASN A 25 -17.89 45.55 -23.09
C ASN A 25 -18.36 44.64 -21.96
N GLN A 26 -19.23 43.66 -22.26
CA GLN A 26 -19.79 42.75 -21.29
C GLN A 26 -18.58 42.07 -20.69
N ILE A 27 -18.33 42.37 -19.41
CA ILE A 27 -17.19 41.84 -18.70
C ILE A 27 -17.36 40.32 -18.74
N LYS A 28 -16.52 39.65 -19.53
CA LYS A 28 -16.53 38.19 -19.62
C LYS A 28 -15.96 37.65 -18.33
N TYR A 29 -16.84 37.38 -17.37
CA TYR A 29 -16.50 36.63 -16.17
C TYR A 29 -15.96 35.26 -16.57
N LYS A 30 -14.88 34.83 -15.91
CA LYS A 30 -14.46 33.43 -15.99
C LYS A 30 -15.24 32.65 -14.94
N THR A 31 -15.88 31.57 -15.37
CA THR A 31 -16.65 30.69 -14.49
C THR A 31 -15.86 29.41 -14.21
N PHE A 32 -15.91 28.94 -12.97
CA PHE A 32 -15.30 27.67 -12.54
C PHE A 32 -16.36 26.79 -11.89
N ASN A 33 -16.21 25.47 -12.04
CA ASN A 33 -17.13 24.47 -11.50
C ASN A 33 -16.44 23.56 -10.48
N GLN A 34 -17.18 22.64 -9.85
CA GLN A 34 -16.65 21.69 -8.85
C GLN A 34 -15.40 20.92 -9.33
N ILE A 35 -15.35 20.51 -10.60
CA ILE A 35 -14.24 19.74 -11.17
C ILE A 35 -12.94 20.55 -11.13
N ASP A 36 -13.03 21.86 -11.35
CA ASP A 36 -11.87 22.76 -11.27
C ASP A 36 -11.33 22.83 -9.83
N PHE A 37 -12.22 22.88 -8.83
CA PHE A 37 -11.84 22.86 -7.42
C PHE A 37 -11.21 21.52 -7.05
N ASP A 38 -11.82 20.40 -7.44
CA ASP A 38 -11.34 19.06 -7.12
C ASP A 38 -9.92 18.80 -7.65
N LYS A 39 -9.61 19.30 -8.86
CA LYS A 39 -8.24 19.23 -9.44
C LYS A 39 -7.22 20.06 -8.67
N ASN A 40 -7.67 21.10 -7.98
CA ASN A 40 -6.83 22.06 -7.24
C ASN A 40 -6.91 21.87 -5.71
N ALA A 41 -7.46 20.76 -5.23
CA ALA A 41 -7.36 20.38 -3.82
C ALA A 41 -5.89 20.12 -3.43
N VAL A 42 -5.44 20.73 -2.33
CA VAL A 42 -3.99 20.79 -2.00
C VAL A 42 -3.57 19.71 -1.03
N LEU A 43 -4.31 19.52 0.08
CA LEU A 43 -3.84 18.78 1.25
C LEU A 43 -5.00 18.11 1.98
N LYS A 44 -5.26 16.84 1.64
CA LYS A 44 -6.29 16.00 2.30
C LYS A 44 -5.74 15.40 3.61
N GLU A 45 -6.61 15.16 4.59
CA GLU A 45 -6.28 14.46 5.86
C GLU A 45 -5.08 15.05 6.64
N THR A 46 -4.78 16.34 6.42
CA THR A 46 -3.57 16.95 6.98
C THR A 46 -3.91 17.97 8.05
N TYR A 47 -4.76 18.94 7.75
CA TYR A 47 -5.00 20.08 8.63
C TYR A 47 -6.30 19.95 9.41
N ASN A 48 -6.29 20.41 10.66
CA ASN A 48 -7.47 20.68 11.48
C ASN A 48 -7.52 22.20 11.79
N VAL A 49 -8.73 22.76 11.90
CA VAL A 49 -8.92 24.17 12.27
C VAL A 49 -8.93 24.37 13.78
N TRP A 50 -7.96 25.16 14.22
CA TRP A 50 -7.63 25.48 15.60
C TRP A 50 -8.09 26.90 15.91
N ASN A 51 -9.19 27.02 16.66
CA ASN A 51 -9.82 28.29 17.01
C ASN A 51 -9.57 28.64 18.47
N ASN A 52 -9.47 29.94 18.76
CA ASN A 52 -9.13 30.45 20.09
C ASN A 52 -10.09 30.04 21.21
N ASN A 53 -11.35 29.76 20.88
CA ASN A 53 -12.38 29.43 21.89
C ASN A 53 -12.37 27.95 22.32
N ARG A 54 -11.42 27.11 21.86
CA ARG A 54 -11.33 25.71 22.29
C ARG A 54 -10.24 25.55 23.34
N THR A 55 -10.63 25.46 24.61
CA THR A 55 -9.77 25.62 25.80
C THR A 55 -8.72 24.54 26.08
N ASN A 56 -8.68 23.44 25.32
CA ASN A 56 -7.90 22.27 25.74
C ASN A 56 -6.52 22.15 25.08
N TRP A 57 -6.26 22.87 23.98
CA TRP A 57 -4.98 22.81 23.25
C TRP A 57 -4.26 24.18 23.20
N PHE A 58 -4.81 25.21 23.84
CA PHE A 58 -4.37 26.61 23.74
C PHE A 58 -4.31 27.28 25.11
N SER A 59 -3.54 28.36 25.17
CA SER A 59 -3.49 29.30 26.28
C SER A 59 -3.97 30.66 25.81
N GLU A 60 -5.17 31.09 26.22
CA GLU A 60 -5.68 32.44 25.91
C GLU A 60 -4.75 33.55 26.44
N SER A 61 -3.97 33.28 27.49
CA SER A 61 -3.06 34.24 28.11
C SER A 61 -1.67 34.35 27.44
N LYS A 62 -1.23 33.33 26.67
CA LYS A 62 0.07 33.33 25.98
C LYS A 62 -0.03 33.46 24.46
N ASP A 63 -1.15 33.07 23.86
CA ASP A 63 -1.42 33.19 22.43
C ASP A 63 -2.39 34.35 22.16
N SER A 64 -1.87 35.56 21.96
CA SER A 64 -2.68 36.78 21.72
C SER A 64 -3.33 36.84 20.32
N ALA A 65 -3.16 35.82 19.48
CA ALA A 65 -3.55 35.86 18.09
C ALA A 65 -5.06 35.60 17.92
N LYS A 66 -5.83 36.60 17.51
CA LYS A 66 -7.30 36.54 17.25
C LYS A 66 -7.71 35.71 16.00
N THR A 67 -6.77 35.03 15.36
CA THR A 67 -6.94 34.35 14.06
C THR A 67 -7.03 32.84 14.21
N SER A 68 -7.86 32.18 13.40
CA SER A 68 -7.89 30.71 13.31
C SER A 68 -6.64 30.17 12.59
N TYR A 69 -6.17 28.99 13.02
CA TYR A 69 -5.00 28.32 12.45
C TYR A 69 -5.40 26.98 11.84
N PHE A 70 -4.73 26.60 10.77
CA PHE A 70 -4.82 25.28 10.15
C PHE A 70 -3.57 24.51 10.55
N VAL A 71 -3.72 23.51 11.41
CA VAL A 71 -2.60 22.81 12.08
C VAL A 71 -2.47 21.38 11.55
N ASP A 72 -1.25 20.97 11.19
CA ASP A 72 -0.95 19.60 10.77
C ASP A 72 -0.91 18.67 11.99
N THR A 73 -2.01 17.97 12.24
CA THR A 73 -2.17 17.13 13.43
C THR A 73 -1.71 15.70 13.23
N ARG A 74 -1.10 15.34 12.09
CA ARG A 74 -0.70 13.94 11.80
C ARG A 74 0.32 13.37 12.77
N LYS A 75 1.08 14.24 13.44
CA LYS A 75 2.08 13.87 14.46
C LYS A 75 1.55 13.91 15.90
N TYR A 76 0.29 14.25 16.11
CA TYR A 76 -0.28 14.32 17.44
C TYR A 76 -0.31 12.93 18.09
N LYS A 77 0.21 12.82 19.31
CA LYS A 77 0.40 11.53 19.99
C LYS A 77 -0.65 11.23 21.05
N GLY A 78 -1.35 12.25 21.54
CA GLY A 78 -2.17 12.18 22.76
C GLY A 78 -1.37 12.51 24.02
N ILE A 79 -2.06 13.02 25.02
CA ILE A 79 -1.49 13.66 26.21
C ILE A 79 -0.61 12.69 27.01
N VAL A 80 -1.09 11.47 27.26
CA VAL A 80 -0.33 10.44 27.98
C VAL A 80 0.92 10.03 27.21
N ASN A 81 0.85 9.98 25.88
CA ASN A 81 1.96 9.56 25.03
C ASN A 81 3.08 10.62 24.91
N TYR A 82 2.85 11.84 25.40
CA TYR A 82 3.91 12.83 25.61
C TYR A 82 4.71 12.62 26.91
N GLY A 83 4.35 11.61 27.72
CA GLY A 83 4.97 11.33 29.02
C GLY A 83 4.36 12.12 30.17
N VAL A 84 3.12 12.58 30.00
CA VAL A 84 2.33 13.21 31.06
C VAL A 84 1.81 12.11 31.99
N THR A 85 1.97 12.35 33.29
CA THR A 85 1.49 11.47 34.36
C THR A 85 0.53 12.23 35.26
N PHE A 86 -0.48 11.53 35.74
CA PHE A 86 -1.51 12.08 36.61
C PHE A 86 -1.49 11.35 37.96
N LYS A 87 -1.58 12.08 39.06
CA LYS A 87 -1.65 11.51 40.41
C LYS A 87 -2.74 12.20 41.22
N SER A 88 -3.62 11.43 41.84
CA SER A 88 -4.68 11.97 42.71
C SER A 88 -4.06 12.61 43.94
N LYS A 89 -4.44 13.86 44.24
CA LYS A 89 -4.10 14.56 45.49
C LYS A 89 -5.01 14.10 46.65
N THR A 90 -6.20 13.61 46.32
CA THR A 90 -7.23 13.21 47.29
C THR A 90 -7.25 11.71 47.56
N PHE A 91 -6.30 10.96 46.98
CA PHE A 91 -6.22 9.49 47.02
C PHE A 91 -7.43 8.75 46.42
N ARG A 92 -8.38 9.46 45.80
CA ARG A 92 -9.47 8.86 45.02
C ARG A 92 -8.95 8.37 43.67
N GLY A 93 -9.35 7.17 43.26
CA GLY A 93 -9.09 6.66 41.91
C GLY A 93 -9.80 7.49 40.86
N PHE A 94 -9.15 7.70 39.71
CA PHE A 94 -9.75 8.33 38.54
C PHE A 94 -9.21 7.67 37.27
N GLN A 95 -9.93 7.83 36.16
CA GLN A 95 -9.51 7.36 34.86
C GLN A 95 -9.34 8.57 33.93
N PHE A 96 -8.20 8.63 33.25
CA PHE A 96 -7.98 9.56 32.15
C PHE A 96 -8.09 8.79 30.84
N ILE A 97 -9.08 9.15 30.02
CA ILE A 97 -9.33 8.52 28.74
C ILE A 97 -9.37 9.60 27.67
N GLU A 98 -8.41 9.54 26.75
CA GLU A 98 -8.41 10.33 25.53
C GLU A 98 -8.89 9.49 24.34
N HIS A 99 -9.87 10.04 23.63
CA HIS A 99 -10.33 9.54 22.34
C HIS A 99 -10.45 10.73 21.40
N LEU A 100 -9.80 10.65 20.24
CA LEU A 100 -9.79 11.71 19.24
C LEU A 100 -10.11 11.12 17.88
N SER A 101 -11.11 11.69 17.22
CA SER A 101 -11.54 11.33 15.88
C SER A 101 -11.70 12.58 15.02
N MET A 102 -11.47 12.44 13.72
CA MET A 102 -11.50 13.53 12.74
C MET A 102 -12.48 13.19 11.63
N CYS A 103 -13.52 14.00 11.48
CA CYS A 103 -14.53 13.83 10.43
C CYS A 103 -14.13 14.52 9.13
N PHE A 104 -14.90 14.28 8.07
CA PHE A 104 -14.68 14.92 6.77
C PHE A 104 -15.79 15.92 6.48
N LEU A 105 -15.40 17.04 5.86
CA LEU A 105 -16.33 17.95 5.22
C LEU A 105 -16.51 17.52 3.76
N LYS A 106 -17.72 17.70 3.24
CA LYS A 106 -17.97 17.68 1.80
C LYS A 106 -18.41 19.06 1.35
N ILE A 107 -17.70 19.54 0.33
CA ILE A 107 -17.89 20.86 -0.26
C ILE A 107 -18.49 20.67 -1.65
N GLU A 108 -19.62 21.33 -1.89
CA GLU A 108 -20.31 21.38 -3.19
C GLU A 108 -20.31 22.83 -3.68
N ILE A 109 -19.46 23.16 -4.65
CA ILE A 109 -19.37 24.45 -5.31
C ILE A 109 -20.42 24.51 -6.42
N THR A 110 -21.42 25.37 -6.26
CA THR A 110 -22.47 25.56 -7.28
C THR A 110 -22.12 26.65 -8.26
N LYS A 111 -21.37 27.67 -7.83
CA LYS A 111 -20.99 28.79 -8.68
C LYS A 111 -19.70 29.45 -8.20
N CYS A 112 -18.81 29.72 -9.13
CA CYS A 112 -17.62 30.54 -8.92
C CYS A 112 -17.43 31.48 -10.11
N ASN A 113 -17.63 32.77 -9.89
CA ASN A 113 -17.44 33.82 -10.90
C ASN A 113 -16.19 34.63 -10.55
N PHE A 114 -15.25 34.71 -11.49
CA PHE A 114 -14.04 35.52 -11.37
C PHE A 114 -14.09 36.70 -12.34
N ASN A 115 -13.86 37.90 -11.81
CA ASN A 115 -13.69 39.12 -12.60
C ASN A 115 -12.19 39.41 -12.78
N PRO A 116 -11.65 39.30 -14.00
CA PRO A 116 -10.24 39.57 -14.25
C PRO A 116 -9.84 41.04 -14.02
N LYS A 117 -10.78 41.99 -14.08
CA LYS A 117 -10.48 43.43 -13.98
C LYS A 117 -10.07 43.87 -12.58
N ASP A 118 -10.72 43.34 -11.56
CA ASP A 118 -10.50 43.68 -10.15
C ASP A 118 -9.89 42.51 -9.35
N SER A 119 -9.70 41.36 -10.01
CA SER A 119 -9.24 40.11 -9.42
C SER A 119 -10.16 39.59 -8.31
N ILE A 120 -11.46 39.87 -8.38
CA ILE A 120 -12.42 39.40 -7.38
C ILE A 120 -13.06 38.08 -7.82
N ALA A 121 -13.10 37.11 -6.91
CA ALA A 121 -13.90 35.90 -7.05
C ALA A 121 -15.10 35.94 -6.12
N GLU A 122 -16.26 35.50 -6.61
CA GLU A 122 -17.48 35.26 -5.85
C GLU A 122 -17.82 33.77 -5.93
N ILE A 123 -17.85 33.11 -4.77
CA ILE A 123 -17.97 31.66 -4.65
C ILE A 123 -19.16 31.36 -3.74
N GLU A 124 -20.07 30.52 -4.22
CA GLU A 124 -21.22 30.03 -3.47
C GLU A 124 -21.39 28.52 -3.66
N GLY A 125 -21.99 27.89 -2.66
CA GLY A 125 -22.12 26.45 -2.62
C GLY A 125 -22.72 25.96 -1.32
N PHE A 126 -22.52 24.67 -1.05
CA PHE A 126 -22.93 24.00 0.17
C PHE A 126 -21.73 23.34 0.85
N VAL A 127 -21.75 23.38 2.18
CA VAL A 127 -20.89 22.55 3.02
C VAL A 127 -21.75 21.60 3.83
N SER A 128 -21.30 20.37 3.92
CA SER A 128 -21.89 19.33 4.73
C SER A 128 -20.80 18.65 5.53
N GLY A 129 -21.13 18.17 6.71
CA GLY A 129 -20.18 17.41 7.52
C GLY A 129 -20.87 16.70 8.66
N ASN A 130 -20.25 15.62 9.11
CA ASN A 130 -20.76 14.88 10.25
C ASN A 130 -20.47 15.67 11.54
N ASN A 131 -21.52 15.94 12.32
CA ASN A 131 -21.43 16.59 13.63
C ASN A 131 -21.49 15.57 14.78
N ASP A 132 -21.31 14.28 14.51
CA ASP A 132 -21.00 13.28 15.53
C ASP A 132 -19.55 13.45 15.97
N TRP A 133 -19.36 14.54 16.68
CA TRP A 133 -18.14 15.02 17.30
C TRP A 133 -17.62 13.98 18.29
N GLY A 134 -16.96 12.92 17.82
CA GLY A 134 -16.42 11.86 18.66
C GLY A 134 -17.32 11.61 19.86
N SER A 135 -18.64 11.47 19.64
CA SER A 135 -19.56 11.16 20.72
C SER A 135 -18.99 9.85 21.21
N ASN A 136 -18.26 9.92 22.33
CA ASN A 136 -17.65 8.77 22.91
C ASN A 136 -18.81 7.80 22.96
N VAL A 137 -18.75 6.69 22.23
CA VAL A 137 -19.72 5.62 22.43
C VAL A 137 -19.77 5.27 23.94
N PHE A 138 -18.68 5.61 24.65
CA PHE A 138 -18.48 5.60 26.09
C PHE A 138 -19.00 6.79 26.95
N MET A 139 -19.20 8.02 26.44
CA MET A 139 -19.62 9.19 27.23
C MET A 139 -20.60 10.05 26.44
N ARG A 140 -21.89 9.87 26.71
CA ARG A 140 -22.98 10.67 26.14
C ARG A 140 -22.97 12.08 26.73
N THR A 141 -22.26 13.00 26.09
CA THR A 141 -22.36 14.43 26.40
C THR A 141 -23.37 15.12 25.47
N LYS A 142 -23.94 16.24 25.94
CA LYS A 142 -24.90 17.05 25.17
C LYS A 142 -24.21 17.57 23.89
N LYS A 143 -24.83 17.37 22.72
CA LYS A 143 -24.30 17.86 21.43
C LYS A 143 -24.05 19.37 21.51
N ILE A 144 -22.80 19.79 21.42
CA ILE A 144 -22.41 21.20 21.33
C ILE A 144 -22.58 21.63 19.86
N LYS A 145 -23.10 22.84 19.62
CA LYS A 145 -23.18 23.40 18.27
C LYS A 145 -21.76 23.66 17.77
N ASP A 146 -21.37 23.02 16.66
CA ASP A 146 -20.12 23.28 15.97
C ASP A 146 -20.34 24.11 14.70
N TYR A 147 -19.28 24.75 14.21
CA TYR A 147 -19.33 25.64 13.07
C TYR A 147 -18.30 25.23 12.01
N VAL A 148 -18.61 25.57 10.76
CA VAL A 148 -17.65 25.56 9.65
C VAL A 148 -17.21 26.99 9.40
N GLU A 149 -15.90 27.19 9.40
CA GLU A 149 -15.26 28.45 9.02
C GLU A 149 -14.71 28.35 7.61
N VAL A 150 -15.00 29.37 6.81
CA VAL A 150 -14.63 29.48 5.41
C VAL A 150 -13.72 30.69 5.25
N PHE A 151 -12.53 30.46 4.70
CA PHE A 151 -11.49 31.46 4.53
C PHE A 151 -11.11 31.60 3.07
N LEU A 152 -11.04 32.84 2.59
CA LEU A 152 -10.54 33.18 1.27
C LEU A 152 -9.44 34.23 1.41
N GLY A 153 -8.19 33.85 1.17
CA GLY A 153 -7.06 34.78 1.32
C GLY A 153 -5.70 34.15 1.09
N GLU A 154 -4.64 34.87 1.49
CA GLU A 154 -3.26 34.39 1.33
C GLU A 154 -2.79 33.61 2.55
N LYS A 155 -2.25 32.42 2.30
CA LYS A 155 -1.65 31.56 3.32
C LYS A 155 -0.35 32.16 3.86
N ARG A 156 -0.13 32.01 5.18
CA ARG A 156 1.16 32.24 5.86
C ARG A 156 1.51 31.06 6.75
N ASP A 157 2.55 30.33 6.37
CA ASP A 157 3.11 29.25 7.18
C ASP A 157 3.61 29.77 8.53
N THR A 158 3.45 28.94 9.55
CA THR A 158 3.86 29.20 10.92
C THR A 158 4.03 27.86 11.66
N ILE A 159 4.36 27.95 12.94
CA ILE A 159 4.33 26.81 13.85
C ILE A 159 3.31 27.10 14.94
N ARG A 160 2.54 26.10 15.34
CA ARG A 160 1.63 26.16 16.47
C ARG A 160 2.04 25.23 17.59
N VAL A 161 1.99 25.75 18.80
CA VAL A 161 2.35 25.04 20.03
C VAL A 161 1.12 24.30 20.52
N CYS A 162 1.28 23.06 20.95
CA CYS A 162 0.28 22.31 21.68
C CYS A 162 0.63 22.32 23.16
N TYR A 163 -0.29 22.83 23.96
CA TYR A 163 -0.17 22.89 25.40
C TYR A 163 -0.91 21.74 26.07
N LEU A 164 -0.58 21.47 27.34
CA LEU A 164 -1.33 20.53 28.16
C LEU A 164 -2.80 20.97 28.31
N GLY A 165 -3.05 22.27 28.46
CA GLY A 165 -4.40 22.80 28.65
C GLY A 165 -5.07 22.37 29.95
N ASN A 166 -6.36 22.67 30.08
CA ASN A 166 -7.15 22.37 31.29
C ASN A 166 -7.71 20.94 31.28
N THR A 167 -6.82 19.94 31.26
CA THR A 167 -7.20 18.52 31.08
C THR A 167 -7.80 17.87 32.32
N VAL A 168 -7.46 18.36 33.51
CA VAL A 168 -7.91 17.82 34.80
C VAL A 168 -8.13 18.94 35.82
N ASN A 169 -8.93 18.68 36.85
CA ASN A 169 -9.04 19.58 37.99
C ASN A 169 -7.74 19.51 38.82
N LYS A 170 -6.98 20.61 38.83
CA LYS A 170 -5.68 20.69 39.51
C LYS A 170 -5.77 20.65 41.03
N ASP A 171 -6.92 20.97 41.61
CA ASP A 171 -7.12 20.90 43.06
C ASP A 171 -7.16 19.44 43.52
N SER A 172 -7.63 18.53 42.65
CA SER A 172 -7.76 17.10 42.95
C SER A 172 -6.72 16.21 42.27
N VAL A 173 -6.04 16.68 41.22
CA VAL A 173 -5.07 15.90 40.44
C VAL A 173 -3.77 16.68 40.24
N ALA A 174 -2.65 16.11 40.69
CA ALA A 174 -1.31 16.57 40.35
C ALA A 174 -0.91 16.04 38.97
N VAL A 175 -0.36 16.93 38.13
CA VAL A 175 0.11 16.58 36.78
C VAL A 175 1.61 16.78 36.68
N LYS A 176 2.30 15.81 36.10
CA LYS A 176 3.74 15.89 35.88
C LYS A 176 4.11 15.51 34.46
N LEU A 177 5.00 16.28 33.85
CA LEU A 177 5.68 15.94 32.60
C LEU A 177 7.14 15.63 32.93
N ARG A 178 7.59 14.39 32.66
CA ARG A 178 8.96 13.94 32.94
C ARG A 178 9.39 14.24 34.39
N ASN A 179 8.52 13.88 35.34
CA ASN A 179 8.67 14.07 36.79
C ASN A 179 8.70 15.52 37.31
N LYS A 180 8.56 16.53 36.45
CA LYS A 180 8.40 17.94 36.84
C LYS A 180 6.92 18.32 36.88
N GLU A 181 6.54 19.18 37.81
CA GLU A 181 5.17 19.71 37.84
C GLU A 181 4.84 20.41 36.51
N ALA A 182 3.66 20.10 36.00
CA ALA A 182 3.15 20.64 34.74
C ALA A 182 1.86 21.41 34.99
N ASP A 183 1.72 22.53 34.29
CA ASP A 183 0.55 23.39 34.28
C ASP A 183 -0.11 23.41 32.88
N GLU A 184 -1.23 24.13 32.74
CA GLU A 184 -1.98 24.26 31.50
C GLU A 184 -1.15 24.93 30.38
N PHE A 185 -0.06 25.62 30.75
CA PHE A 185 0.86 26.30 29.83
C PHE A 185 2.10 25.46 29.50
N THR A 186 2.17 24.23 29.99
CA THR A 186 3.26 23.33 29.70
C THR A 186 3.17 22.87 28.25
N VAL A 187 4.24 23.09 27.49
CA VAL A 187 4.33 22.73 26.08
C VAL A 187 4.51 21.22 25.94
N LEU A 188 3.61 20.59 25.18
CA LEU A 188 3.67 19.16 24.85
C LEU A 188 4.39 18.94 23.50
N ASP A 189 4.08 19.76 22.49
CA ASP A 189 4.63 19.61 21.13
C ASP A 189 4.51 20.90 20.29
N GLN A 190 5.08 20.87 19.09
CA GLN A 190 4.98 21.92 18.08
C GLN A 190 4.63 21.34 16.72
N PHE A 191 3.65 21.96 16.05
CA PHE A 191 3.09 21.50 14.80
C PHE A 191 3.26 22.53 13.68
N PRO A 192 3.62 22.10 12.46
CA PRO A 192 3.49 22.94 11.28
C PRO A 192 2.04 23.42 11.15
N ALA A 193 1.87 24.70 10.87
CA ALA A 193 0.55 25.30 10.74
C ALA A 193 0.57 26.43 9.72
N PHE A 194 -0.60 26.95 9.38
CA PHE A 194 -0.71 28.21 8.67
C PHE A 194 -1.95 28.99 9.12
N TYR A 195 -1.95 30.28 8.83
CA TYR A 195 -3.12 31.14 8.97
C TYR A 195 -3.28 31.99 7.72
N PHE A 196 -4.43 32.64 7.61
CA PHE A 196 -4.73 33.53 6.50
C PHE A 196 -4.39 34.99 6.84
N LYS A 197 -3.76 35.71 5.90
CA LYS A 197 -3.63 37.19 5.93
C LYS A 197 -4.54 37.80 4.86
N ASN A 198 -5.01 39.02 5.12
CA ASN A 198 -5.84 39.80 4.20
C ASN A 198 -7.02 38.99 3.63
N TYR A 199 -7.73 38.30 4.51
CA TYR A 199 -8.72 37.30 4.13
C TYR A 199 -10.14 37.78 4.31
N GLN A 200 -11.03 37.11 3.59
CA GLN A 200 -12.47 37.16 3.80
C GLN A 200 -12.88 35.94 4.60
N HIS A 201 -13.84 36.13 5.50
CA HIS A 201 -14.28 35.11 6.45
C HIS A 201 -15.78 34.95 6.38
N TYR A 202 -16.23 33.70 6.33
CA TYR A 202 -17.63 33.35 6.47
C TYR A 202 -17.77 32.19 7.45
N LYS A 203 -18.84 32.21 8.24
CA LYS A 203 -19.10 31.21 9.28
C LYS A 203 -20.52 30.69 9.13
N THR A 204 -20.67 29.37 9.13
CA THR A 204 -21.98 28.69 9.10
C THR A 204 -22.01 27.53 10.09
N ASN A 205 -23.20 27.02 10.38
CA ASN A 205 -23.36 25.87 11.28
C ASN A 205 -22.82 24.60 10.62
N LEU A 206 -22.31 23.65 11.42
CA LEU A 206 -22.03 22.30 10.94
C LEU A 206 -23.33 21.48 10.92
N ALA A 207 -23.82 21.13 9.74
CA ALA A 207 -25.04 20.34 9.53
C ALA A 207 -24.96 19.52 8.22
N GLU A 208 -25.98 18.70 7.94
CA GLU A 208 -26.04 17.84 6.75
C GLU A 208 -25.92 18.60 5.42
N LYS A 209 -26.40 19.84 5.35
CA LYS A 209 -26.23 20.70 4.17
C LYS A 209 -26.46 22.16 4.56
N GLN A 210 -25.44 22.99 4.47
CA GLN A 210 -25.51 24.41 4.82
C GLN A 210 -24.95 25.26 3.69
N PRO A 211 -25.69 26.29 3.23
CA PRO A 211 -25.20 27.16 2.18
C PRO A 211 -24.04 28.01 2.71
N PHE A 212 -23.12 28.37 1.82
CA PHE A 212 -22.12 29.39 2.08
C PHE A 212 -21.97 30.31 0.86
N LYS A 213 -21.53 31.54 1.13
CA LYS A 213 -21.20 32.52 0.10
C LYS A 213 -20.04 33.38 0.58
N ILE A 214 -19.00 33.48 -0.24
CA ILE A 214 -17.80 34.25 0.07
C ILE A 214 -17.31 34.99 -1.18
N LYS A 215 -16.86 36.23 -0.99
CA LYS A 215 -16.37 37.10 -2.07
C LYS A 215 -15.10 37.78 -1.63
N GLY A 216 -14.05 37.76 -2.44
CA GLY A 216 -12.77 38.36 -2.08
C GLY A 216 -11.79 38.47 -3.25
N LYS A 217 -10.72 39.23 -3.03
CA LYS A 217 -9.63 39.40 -4.00
C LYS A 217 -8.76 38.15 -4.04
N VAL A 218 -8.41 37.69 -5.24
CA VAL A 218 -7.63 36.49 -5.50
C VAL A 218 -6.33 36.84 -6.19
N SER A 219 -5.22 36.38 -5.62
CA SER A 219 -3.88 36.41 -6.19
C SER A 219 -3.38 35.00 -6.52
N LYS A 220 -2.21 34.88 -7.12
CA LYS A 220 -1.54 33.59 -7.39
C LYS A 220 -1.28 32.75 -6.12
N ASN A 221 -1.37 33.35 -4.93
CA ASN A 221 -1.11 32.70 -3.64
C ASN A 221 -2.38 32.52 -2.79
N THR A 222 -3.55 32.79 -3.35
CA THR A 222 -4.81 32.71 -2.62
C THR A 222 -5.29 31.26 -2.51
N LEU A 223 -5.70 30.88 -1.30
CA LEU A 223 -6.38 29.62 -1.02
C LEU A 223 -7.84 29.88 -0.62
N LEU A 224 -8.69 28.89 -0.87
CA LEU A 224 -9.98 28.73 -0.22
C LEU A 224 -9.88 27.56 0.75
N ALA A 225 -10.22 27.77 2.02
CA ALA A 225 -10.20 26.71 3.02
C ALA A 225 -11.50 26.66 3.80
N PHE A 226 -11.97 25.44 4.02
CA PHE A 226 -13.09 25.12 4.90
C PHE A 226 -12.51 24.34 6.07
N GLY A 227 -12.95 24.62 7.28
CA GLY A 227 -12.63 23.74 8.38
C GLY A 227 -13.51 23.93 9.59
N SER A 228 -13.49 22.92 10.42
CA SER A 228 -14.19 22.85 11.69
C SER A 228 -13.25 22.15 12.67
N GLY A 229 -13.36 22.43 13.97
CA GLY A 229 -12.42 21.86 14.93
C GLY A 229 -12.54 20.34 15.11
N ALA A 230 -13.58 19.69 14.58
CA ALA A 230 -13.71 18.23 14.53
C ALA A 230 -13.59 17.63 13.14
N SER A 231 -13.23 18.43 12.13
CA SER A 231 -13.11 17.94 10.76
C SER A 231 -11.76 18.27 10.17
N TYR A 232 -11.30 17.40 9.27
CA TYR A 232 -10.20 17.76 8.38
C TYR A 232 -10.61 18.96 7.54
N ALA A 233 -9.67 19.89 7.38
CA ALA A 233 -9.87 21.03 6.53
C ALA A 233 -9.86 20.61 5.06
N GLU A 234 -10.76 21.18 4.27
CA GLU A 234 -10.78 21.06 2.81
C GLU A 234 -10.21 22.35 2.23
N ILE A 235 -9.11 22.24 1.48
CA ILE A 235 -8.31 23.37 1.02
C ILE A 235 -8.10 23.29 -0.50
N PHE A 236 -8.39 24.39 -1.19
CA PHE A 236 -8.30 24.55 -2.63
C PHE A 236 -7.32 25.67 -3.01
N ASP A 237 -6.41 25.40 -3.94
CA ASP A 237 -5.45 26.36 -4.49
C ASP A 237 -6.09 27.19 -5.61
N LEU A 238 -6.86 28.21 -5.21
CA LEU A 238 -7.53 29.12 -6.14
C LEU A 238 -6.55 29.92 -7.00
N GLY A 239 -5.39 30.28 -6.45
CA GLY A 239 -4.36 31.00 -7.18
C GLY A 239 -3.88 30.22 -8.39
N SER A 240 -3.51 28.95 -8.19
CA SER A 240 -3.16 28.06 -9.31
C SER A 240 -4.35 27.81 -10.23
N MET A 241 -5.55 27.58 -9.69
CA MET A 241 -6.74 27.33 -10.50
C MET A 241 -7.03 28.47 -11.50
N ILE A 242 -6.92 29.73 -11.06
CA ILE A 242 -7.27 30.92 -11.86
C ILE A 242 -6.11 31.38 -12.75
N TYR A 243 -4.87 31.36 -12.23
CA TYR A 243 -3.72 31.98 -12.89
C TYR A 243 -2.74 30.98 -13.52
N ASP A 244 -2.80 29.69 -13.16
CA ASP A 244 -1.90 28.63 -13.66
C ASP A 244 -2.67 27.32 -13.91
N SER A 245 -3.62 27.38 -14.84
CA SER A 245 -4.54 26.26 -15.12
C SER A 245 -3.85 25.01 -15.67
N ASN A 246 -2.58 25.09 -16.08
CA ASN A 246 -1.80 23.95 -16.58
C ASN A 246 -1.18 23.11 -15.46
N LYS A 247 -0.89 23.71 -14.29
CA LYS A 247 -0.19 23.07 -13.17
C LYS A 247 -0.83 21.76 -12.70
N ASN A 248 -2.15 21.62 -12.80
CA ASN A 248 -2.89 20.47 -12.28
C ASN A 248 -3.71 19.69 -13.33
N ARG A 249 -3.45 19.88 -14.65
CA ARG A 249 -4.23 19.22 -15.73
C ARG A 249 -4.20 17.69 -15.70
N GLY A 250 -3.16 17.07 -15.14
CA GLY A 250 -3.00 15.62 -15.06
C GLY A 250 -3.38 14.98 -13.72
N LYS A 251 -3.86 15.75 -12.73
CA LYS A 251 -4.22 15.17 -11.42
C LYS A 251 -5.51 14.35 -11.53
N LYS A 252 -5.42 13.07 -11.15
CA LYS A 252 -6.58 12.19 -10.99
C LYS A 252 -7.46 12.71 -9.84
N ILE A 253 -8.74 12.96 -10.12
CA ILE A 253 -9.72 13.33 -9.09
C ILE A 253 -10.01 12.07 -8.28
N ILE A 254 -9.74 12.12 -6.98
CA ILE A 254 -10.12 11.06 -6.05
C ILE A 254 -11.42 11.52 -5.39
N GLN A 255 -12.55 10.99 -5.88
CA GLN A 255 -13.84 11.13 -5.21
C GLN A 255 -13.83 10.30 -3.92
N ARG A 256 -14.43 10.85 -2.85
CA ARG A 256 -14.69 10.12 -1.61
C ARG A 256 -16.19 9.88 -1.51
N GLU A 257 -16.55 8.64 -1.20
CA GLU A 257 -17.94 8.21 -1.07
C GLU A 257 -18.46 8.24 0.38
N ASN A 258 -17.58 8.26 1.39
CA ASN A 258 -17.99 8.15 2.81
C ASN A 258 -17.67 9.39 3.65
N TYR A 259 -18.61 9.76 4.53
CA TYR A 259 -18.55 10.88 5.48
C TYR A 259 -18.11 10.47 6.89
N ASP A 260 -17.50 9.29 7.03
CA ASP A 260 -17.19 8.72 8.34
C ASP A 260 -15.98 9.38 8.99
N CYS A 261 -15.99 9.49 10.32
CA CYS A 261 -14.87 10.02 11.07
C CYS A 261 -13.75 8.97 11.19
N LYS A 262 -12.51 9.41 11.05
CA LYS A 262 -11.32 8.59 11.25
C LYS A 262 -10.82 8.74 12.68
N PRO A 263 -10.76 7.66 13.48
CA PRO A 263 -10.12 7.72 14.79
C PRO A 263 -8.62 7.93 14.62
N LEU A 264 -8.06 8.83 15.43
CA LEU A 264 -6.62 9.07 15.56
C LEU A 264 -6.07 8.43 16.84
N ILE A 265 -6.87 8.50 17.92
CA ILE A 265 -6.51 7.98 19.25
C ILE A 265 -7.71 7.22 19.82
N THR A 266 -7.46 6.01 20.33
CA THR A 266 -8.46 5.19 21.03
C THR A 266 -7.92 4.76 22.37
N ALA A 267 -8.58 5.19 23.45
CA ALA A 267 -8.18 4.89 24.83
C ALA A 267 -6.69 5.15 25.10
N ASN A 268 -6.23 6.37 24.77
CA ASN A 268 -4.84 6.82 24.87
C ASN A 268 -3.83 6.08 23.97
N LYS A 269 -4.24 5.17 23.08
CA LYS A 269 -3.35 4.51 22.10
C LYS A 269 -3.54 5.09 20.70
N LEU A 270 -2.44 5.28 19.95
CA LEU A 270 -2.49 5.65 18.54
C LEU A 270 -3.06 4.49 17.71
N VAL A 271 -3.95 4.78 16.75
CA VAL A 271 -4.55 3.76 15.89
C VAL A 271 -3.48 3.01 15.08
N ALA A 272 -2.48 3.73 14.55
CA ALA A 272 -1.37 3.13 13.81
C ALA A 272 -0.55 2.14 14.66
N ASP A 273 -0.38 2.42 15.96
CA ASP A 273 0.34 1.53 16.87
C ASP A 273 -0.51 0.28 17.18
N ILE A 274 -1.83 0.42 17.35
CA ILE A 274 -2.74 -0.71 17.51
C ILE A 274 -2.72 -1.60 16.28
N GLU A 275 -2.77 -1.02 15.08
CA GLU A 275 -2.71 -1.75 13.82
C GLU A 275 -1.37 -2.47 13.68
N LYS A 276 -0.26 -1.80 13.98
CA LYS A 276 1.07 -2.39 13.99
C LYS A 276 1.20 -3.52 15.02
N GLU A 277 0.69 -3.35 16.23
CA GLU A 277 0.62 -4.40 17.26
C GLU A 277 -0.19 -5.60 16.76
N LYS A 278 -1.33 -5.37 16.08
CA LYS A 278 -2.14 -6.45 15.46
C LYS A 278 -1.38 -7.15 14.33
N THR A 279 -0.66 -6.42 13.48
CA THR A 279 0.19 -7.01 12.44
C THR A 279 1.35 -7.82 13.04
N GLN A 280 1.93 -7.36 14.15
CA GLN A 280 3.01 -8.05 14.86
C GLN A 280 2.53 -9.27 15.65
N LYS A 281 1.27 -9.29 16.10
CA LYS A 281 0.61 -10.45 16.72
C LYS A 281 0.11 -11.48 15.71
N GLN A 282 0.64 -11.52 14.48
CA GLN A 282 0.31 -12.58 13.54
C GLN A 282 0.70 -13.95 14.11
N GLU A 283 -0.24 -14.88 14.05
CA GLU A 283 -0.10 -16.27 14.47
C GLU A 283 1.16 -16.91 13.84
N ILE A 284 2.03 -17.50 14.67
CA ILE A 284 3.23 -18.18 14.18
C ILE A 284 2.81 -19.44 13.43
N ASN A 285 2.79 -19.35 12.10
CA ASN A 285 2.47 -20.45 11.20
C ASN A 285 3.73 -20.96 10.46
N TYR A 286 3.54 -21.91 9.55
CA TYR A 286 4.59 -22.51 8.74
C TYR A 286 5.45 -21.45 8.02
N TYR A 287 4.78 -20.45 7.44
CA TYR A 287 5.41 -19.41 6.65
C TYR A 287 6.16 -18.37 7.51
N THR A 288 5.84 -18.24 8.79
CA THR A 288 6.60 -17.39 9.73
C THR A 288 8.03 -17.91 9.89
N TYR A 289 8.22 -19.22 10.13
CA TYR A 289 9.56 -19.81 10.28
C TYR A 289 10.38 -19.74 9.00
N THR A 290 9.77 -20.08 7.86
CA THR A 290 10.48 -20.05 6.57
C THR A 290 10.88 -18.62 6.20
N LYS A 291 10.01 -17.63 6.41
CA LYS A 291 10.34 -16.21 6.21
C LYS A 291 11.51 -15.76 7.11
N ASN A 292 11.52 -16.15 8.38
CA ASN A 292 12.62 -15.83 9.29
C ASN A 292 13.94 -16.47 8.82
N ALA A 293 13.89 -17.75 8.44
CA ALA A 293 15.05 -18.47 7.91
C ALA A 293 15.60 -17.82 6.63
N GLU A 294 14.73 -17.47 5.68
CA GLU A 294 15.09 -16.76 4.45
C GLU A 294 15.74 -15.40 4.75
N ASN A 295 15.22 -14.63 5.71
CA ASN A 295 15.83 -13.36 6.12
C ASN A 295 17.25 -13.56 6.71
N TYR A 296 17.46 -14.63 7.46
CA TYR A 296 18.80 -14.99 7.94
C TYR A 296 19.72 -15.46 6.80
N ILE A 297 19.21 -16.16 5.78
CA ILE A 297 19.97 -16.50 4.57
C ILE A 297 20.42 -15.23 3.83
N LEU A 298 19.52 -14.26 3.64
CA LEU A 298 19.84 -12.97 3.01
C LEU A 298 20.95 -12.21 3.74
N THR A 299 21.05 -12.38 5.06
CA THR A 299 22.09 -11.77 5.91
C THR A 299 23.28 -12.70 6.18
N ARG A 300 23.35 -13.85 5.50
CA ARG A 300 24.41 -14.88 5.63
C ARG A 300 24.54 -15.47 7.03
N GLN A 301 23.51 -15.37 7.86
CA GLN A 301 23.45 -15.94 9.21
C GLN A 301 22.95 -17.40 9.16
N TYR A 302 23.69 -18.28 8.49
CA TYR A 302 23.26 -19.65 8.20
C TYR A 302 22.98 -20.50 9.45
N GLY A 303 23.69 -20.24 10.55
CA GLY A 303 23.43 -20.91 11.84
C GLY A 303 22.03 -20.62 12.39
N LYS A 304 21.60 -19.35 12.35
CA LYS A 304 20.24 -18.95 12.78
C LYS A 304 19.18 -19.40 11.78
N ALA A 305 19.47 -19.34 10.47
CA ALA A 305 18.56 -19.87 9.46
C ALA A 305 18.28 -21.37 9.68
N LYS A 306 19.32 -22.15 10.00
CA LYS A 306 19.21 -23.56 10.37
C LYS A 306 18.35 -23.74 11.62
N GLU A 307 18.51 -22.91 12.64
CA GLU A 307 17.69 -22.97 13.88
C GLU A 307 16.20 -22.77 13.58
N GLU A 308 15.84 -21.79 12.76
CA GLU A 308 14.45 -21.56 12.33
C GLU A 308 13.87 -22.78 11.57
N TYR A 309 14.65 -23.38 10.67
CA TYR A 309 14.20 -24.62 10.01
C TYR A 309 14.07 -25.80 10.98
N ASN A 310 14.95 -25.91 11.97
CA ASN A 310 14.83 -26.95 13.00
C ASN A 310 13.56 -26.77 13.83
N LEU A 311 13.21 -25.53 14.21
CA LEU A 311 11.95 -25.22 14.88
C LEU A 311 10.74 -25.56 13.99
N LEU A 312 10.82 -25.26 12.69
CA LEU A 312 9.79 -25.64 11.72
C LEU A 312 9.55 -27.16 11.72
N ALA A 313 10.62 -27.97 11.66
CA ALA A 313 10.52 -29.42 11.65
C ALA A 313 10.05 -30.05 12.97
N GLN A 314 10.18 -29.34 14.08
CA GLN A 314 9.61 -29.77 15.37
C GLN A 314 8.10 -29.54 15.42
N LYS A 315 7.62 -28.46 14.79
CA LYS A 315 6.21 -28.07 14.84
C LYS A 315 5.35 -28.71 13.75
N TYR A 316 5.92 -28.99 12.58
CA TYR A 316 5.18 -29.48 11.42
C TYR A 316 5.67 -30.88 11.00
N PRO A 317 4.76 -31.87 10.90
CA PRO A 317 5.11 -33.22 10.44
C PRO A 317 5.44 -33.25 8.95
N THR A 318 4.76 -32.42 8.15
CA THR A 318 4.94 -32.28 6.70
C THR A 318 5.73 -31.01 6.42
N LEU A 319 6.73 -31.11 5.54
CA LEU A 319 7.62 -30.02 5.16
C LEU A 319 7.80 -30.02 3.64
N PHE A 320 7.83 -28.86 3.00
CA PHE A 320 8.13 -28.79 1.56
C PHE A 320 9.61 -29.09 1.27
N ALA A 321 9.89 -29.76 0.16
CA ALA A 321 11.23 -30.19 -0.24
C ALA A 321 12.20 -29.02 -0.38
N ARG A 322 11.71 -27.85 -0.82
CA ARG A 322 12.55 -26.64 -0.87
C ARG A 322 13.03 -26.16 0.51
N ASP A 323 12.22 -26.33 1.55
CA ASP A 323 12.56 -25.90 2.90
C ASP A 323 13.59 -26.87 3.49
N ILE A 324 13.42 -28.18 3.23
CA ILE A 324 14.41 -29.22 3.52
C ILE A 324 15.74 -28.91 2.79
N HIS A 325 15.67 -28.63 1.48
CA HIS A 325 16.82 -28.27 0.64
C HIS A 325 17.61 -27.07 1.16
N ASN A 326 16.90 -26.03 1.62
CA ASN A 326 17.52 -24.86 2.25
C ASN A 326 18.13 -25.22 3.60
N ALA A 327 17.43 -26.02 4.42
CA ALA A 327 17.91 -26.44 5.73
C ALA A 327 19.23 -27.23 5.65
N ILE A 328 19.35 -28.18 4.70
CA ILE A 328 20.62 -28.92 4.48
C ILE A 328 21.74 -27.94 4.13
N ARG A 329 21.50 -26.98 3.24
CA ARG A 329 22.52 -25.99 2.82
C ARG A 329 22.94 -25.08 3.97
N CYS A 330 21.97 -24.59 4.75
CA CYS A 330 22.25 -23.80 5.95
C CYS A 330 23.12 -24.59 6.93
N ALA A 331 22.79 -25.86 7.18
CA ALA A 331 23.56 -26.73 8.08
C ALA A 331 24.99 -26.98 7.57
N VAL A 332 25.16 -27.24 6.27
CA VAL A 332 26.48 -27.42 5.64
C VAL A 332 27.32 -26.14 5.74
N LEU A 333 26.73 -24.98 5.43
CA LEU A 333 27.42 -23.69 5.49
C LEU A 333 27.75 -23.27 6.93
N SER A 334 26.95 -23.68 7.91
CA SER A 334 27.26 -23.52 9.33
C SER A 334 28.14 -24.64 9.90
N ARG A 335 28.67 -25.54 9.06
CA ARG A 335 29.50 -26.70 9.44
C ARG A 335 28.86 -27.68 10.43
N ASP A 336 27.53 -27.70 10.50
CA ASP A 336 26.75 -28.63 11.32
C ASP A 336 26.35 -29.85 10.49
N PHE A 337 27.33 -30.73 10.25
CA PHE A 337 27.14 -31.88 9.36
C PHE A 337 26.18 -32.92 9.93
N LYS A 338 26.05 -33.02 11.27
CA LYS A 338 25.08 -33.91 11.92
C LYS A 338 23.66 -33.50 11.56
N THR A 339 23.34 -32.21 11.69
CA THR A 339 22.05 -31.68 11.25
C THR A 339 21.87 -31.78 9.73
N ALA A 340 22.93 -31.58 8.95
CA ALA A 340 22.86 -31.76 7.49
C ALA A 340 22.50 -33.19 7.07
N PHE A 341 23.08 -34.22 7.70
CA PHE A 341 22.72 -35.62 7.46
C PHE A 341 21.26 -35.90 7.84
N TRP A 342 20.81 -35.41 8.99
CA TRP A 342 19.43 -35.58 9.43
C TRP A 342 18.41 -34.95 8.46
N TRP A 343 18.68 -33.73 7.97
CA TRP A 343 17.86 -33.12 6.93
C TRP A 343 17.97 -33.83 5.59
N GLY A 344 19.14 -34.40 5.28
CA GLY A 344 19.33 -35.27 4.12
C GLY A 344 18.37 -36.46 4.16
N GLU A 345 18.27 -37.16 5.30
CA GLU A 345 17.33 -38.26 5.45
C GLU A 345 15.87 -37.84 5.24
N LYS A 346 15.49 -36.63 5.66
CA LYS A 346 14.16 -36.06 5.36
C LYS A 346 13.97 -35.79 3.86
N LEU A 347 15.02 -35.39 3.15
CA LEU A 347 14.96 -35.19 1.69
C LEU A 347 14.81 -36.52 0.94
N ALA A 348 15.39 -37.61 1.44
CA ALA A 348 15.18 -38.95 0.88
C ALA A 348 13.70 -39.36 0.92
N LEU A 349 12.94 -38.94 1.94
CA LEU A 349 11.49 -39.20 2.01
C LEU A 349 10.69 -38.49 0.90
N LYS A 350 11.27 -37.45 0.31
CA LYS A 350 10.72 -36.77 -0.90
C LYS A 350 11.07 -37.49 -2.20
N GLY A 351 11.79 -38.62 -2.09
CA GLY A 351 12.33 -39.43 -3.18
C GLY A 351 13.35 -38.73 -4.07
N VAL A 352 14.05 -37.74 -3.51
CA VAL A 352 15.25 -37.17 -4.14
C VAL A 352 16.38 -38.18 -4.03
N GLU A 353 17.03 -38.49 -5.14
CA GLU A 353 18.08 -39.51 -5.20
C GLU A 353 19.43 -39.00 -4.69
N LEU A 354 20.30 -39.95 -4.30
CA LEU A 354 21.63 -39.66 -3.75
C LEU A 354 22.52 -38.75 -4.64
N PRO A 355 22.45 -38.82 -6.00
CA PRO A 355 23.19 -37.91 -6.88
C PRO A 355 22.99 -36.42 -6.61
N TYR A 356 21.91 -36.03 -5.92
CA TYR A 356 21.70 -34.67 -5.40
C TYR A 356 22.90 -34.12 -4.62
N PHE A 357 23.57 -34.97 -3.86
CA PHE A 357 24.75 -34.60 -3.07
C PHE A 357 26.03 -34.44 -3.91
N ASN A 358 25.97 -34.59 -5.23
CA ASN A 358 27.08 -34.26 -6.13
C ASN A 358 27.26 -32.74 -6.31
N ALA A 359 26.28 -31.93 -5.91
CA ALA A 359 26.41 -30.48 -5.95
C ALA A 359 27.62 -30.00 -5.12
N LYS A 360 28.36 -29.01 -5.65
CA LYS A 360 29.65 -28.53 -5.09
C LYS A 360 29.60 -28.18 -3.59
N ILE A 361 28.48 -27.63 -3.12
CA ILE A 361 28.27 -27.27 -1.71
C ILE A 361 28.44 -28.47 -0.76
N PHE A 362 28.17 -29.69 -1.22
CA PHE A 362 28.23 -30.91 -0.43
C PHE A 362 29.61 -31.60 -0.43
N ASN A 363 30.62 -31.04 -1.10
CA ASN A 363 31.98 -31.60 -1.10
C ASN A 363 32.54 -31.81 0.32
N GLY A 364 32.19 -30.94 1.27
CA GLY A 364 32.64 -31.06 2.66
C GLY A 364 31.97 -32.21 3.42
N ILE A 365 30.67 -32.44 3.21
CA ILE A 365 29.93 -33.50 3.92
C ILE A 365 30.28 -34.89 3.37
N ARG A 366 30.56 -35.00 2.07
CA ARG A 366 30.96 -36.28 1.43
C ARG A 366 32.32 -36.82 1.90
N LYS A 367 33.15 -35.97 2.49
CA LYS A 367 34.46 -36.36 3.07
C LYS A 367 34.37 -36.82 4.52
N LYS A 368 33.18 -36.79 5.13
CA LYS A 368 32.99 -37.17 6.54
C LYS A 368 32.91 -38.70 6.67
N PRO A 369 33.46 -39.29 7.74
CA PRO A 369 33.37 -40.74 7.98
C PRO A 369 31.93 -41.28 7.95
N GLU A 370 30.99 -40.49 8.45
CA GLU A 370 29.56 -40.82 8.50
C GLU A 370 28.91 -40.92 7.10
N TRP A 371 29.53 -40.36 6.06
CA TRP A 371 29.01 -40.36 4.69
C TRP A 371 28.68 -41.76 4.19
N LYS A 372 29.54 -42.76 4.45
CA LYS A 372 29.34 -44.13 3.98
C LYS A 372 28.05 -44.76 4.55
N ASN A 373 27.81 -44.56 5.84
CA ASN A 373 26.60 -45.08 6.50
C ASN A 373 25.36 -44.28 6.07
N PHE A 374 25.52 -42.95 5.96
CA PHE A 374 24.47 -42.08 5.46
C PHE A 374 24.03 -42.46 4.04
N SER A 375 24.95 -42.67 3.09
CA SER A 375 24.60 -42.95 1.70
C SER A 375 23.81 -44.24 1.53
N VAL A 376 24.16 -45.30 2.27
CA VAL A 376 23.44 -46.57 2.25
C VAL A 376 22.04 -46.42 2.84
N LYS A 377 21.94 -45.77 4.00
CA LYS A 377 20.65 -45.51 4.65
C LYS A 377 19.75 -44.61 3.77
N TYR A 378 20.32 -43.56 3.19
CA TYR A 378 19.64 -42.62 2.32
C TYR A 378 19.03 -43.33 1.12
N ASP A 379 19.80 -44.15 0.41
CA ASP A 379 19.33 -44.91 -0.76
C ASP A 379 18.18 -45.86 -0.39
N SER A 380 18.29 -46.55 0.75
CA SER A 380 17.23 -47.42 1.27
C SER A 380 15.94 -46.63 1.59
N VAL A 381 16.06 -45.49 2.28
CA VAL A 381 14.92 -44.62 2.59
C VAL A 381 14.27 -44.08 1.32
N CYS A 382 15.08 -43.64 0.35
CA CYS A 382 14.61 -43.10 -0.92
C CYS A 382 13.83 -44.15 -1.72
N LYS A 383 14.38 -45.36 -1.88
CA LYS A 383 13.70 -46.48 -2.58
C LYS A 383 12.37 -46.85 -1.91
N ASN A 384 12.32 -46.86 -0.58
CA ASN A 384 11.08 -47.13 0.17
C ASN A 384 10.05 -45.99 0.08
N ALA A 385 10.49 -44.75 -0.12
CA ALA A 385 9.58 -43.63 -0.40
C ALA A 385 9.02 -43.76 -1.83
N GLN A 386 9.89 -44.02 -2.81
CA GLN A 386 9.51 -44.18 -4.22
C GLN A 386 8.53 -45.34 -4.46
N SER A 387 8.64 -46.44 -3.72
CA SER A 387 7.73 -47.59 -3.83
C SER A 387 6.28 -47.28 -3.41
N LYS A 388 6.05 -46.16 -2.72
CA LYS A 388 4.72 -45.72 -2.26
C LYS A 388 4.10 -44.67 -3.19
N TRP A 389 4.79 -44.27 -4.25
CA TRP A 389 4.30 -43.25 -5.15
C TRP A 389 3.10 -43.70 -5.97
N ASN A 390 2.16 -42.79 -6.18
CA ASN A 390 1.04 -43.00 -7.08
C ASN A 390 1.50 -42.74 -8.52
N LEU A 391 2.03 -43.79 -9.17
CA LEU A 391 2.50 -43.72 -10.55
C LEU A 391 1.36 -43.43 -11.54
N ASN A 392 0.14 -43.87 -11.24
CA ASN A 392 -1.03 -43.57 -12.07
C ASN A 392 -1.32 -42.06 -12.09
N LEU A 393 -1.37 -41.42 -10.92
CA LEU A 393 -1.53 -39.98 -10.79
C LEU A 393 -0.44 -39.22 -11.56
N LYS A 394 0.82 -39.65 -11.46
CA LYS A 394 1.94 -39.04 -12.18
C LYS A 394 1.80 -39.14 -13.71
N ASN A 395 1.37 -40.29 -14.20
CA ASN A 395 1.15 -40.51 -15.63
C ASN A 395 -0.03 -39.67 -16.16
N GLU A 396 -1.15 -39.64 -15.44
CA GLU A 396 -2.31 -38.83 -15.81
C GLU A 396 -1.99 -37.33 -15.83
N LEU A 397 -1.21 -36.84 -14.86
CA LEU A 397 -0.74 -35.45 -14.87
C LEU A 397 0.15 -35.13 -16.08
N THR A 398 1.00 -36.08 -16.47
CA THR A 398 1.83 -35.94 -17.67
C THR A 398 0.98 -35.88 -18.93
N ASN A 399 -0.08 -36.69 -19.01
CA ASN A 399 -1.03 -36.65 -20.12
C ASN A 399 -1.78 -35.32 -20.18
N LEU A 400 -2.27 -34.81 -19.04
CA LEU A 400 -2.92 -33.50 -18.97
C LEU A 400 -1.98 -32.36 -19.35
N LEU A 401 -0.73 -32.42 -18.90
CA LEU A 401 0.30 -31.45 -19.28
C LEU A 401 0.56 -31.48 -20.80
N ASN A 402 0.70 -32.67 -21.40
CA ASN A 402 0.90 -32.79 -22.84
C ASN A 402 -0.29 -32.26 -23.64
N GLU A 403 -1.52 -32.50 -23.17
CA GLU A 403 -2.74 -32.00 -23.79
C GLU A 403 -2.85 -30.47 -23.71
N ASP A 404 -2.46 -29.87 -22.59
CA ASP A 404 -2.39 -28.41 -22.42
C ASP A 404 -1.29 -27.79 -23.29
N GLN A 405 -0.08 -28.34 -23.25
CA GLN A 405 1.08 -27.82 -23.97
C GLN A 405 1.00 -28.02 -25.49
N ALA A 406 0.14 -28.94 -25.98
CA ALA A 406 -0.15 -29.07 -27.41
C ALA A 406 -0.74 -27.78 -28.01
N ASP A 407 -1.51 -27.02 -27.24
CA ASP A 407 -2.10 -25.75 -27.67
C ASP A 407 -1.36 -24.52 -27.15
N TYR A 408 -0.72 -24.61 -25.98
CA TYR A 408 0.01 -23.50 -25.34
C TYR A 408 1.48 -23.38 -25.76
N GLY A 409 2.09 -24.44 -26.31
CA GLY A 409 3.50 -24.46 -26.67
C GLY A 409 3.87 -23.34 -27.64
N LEU A 410 5.04 -22.71 -27.44
CA LEU A 410 5.46 -21.51 -28.19
C LEU A 410 5.39 -21.70 -29.72
N GLU A 411 5.78 -22.88 -30.20
CA GLU A 411 5.75 -23.22 -31.63
C GLU A 411 4.33 -23.47 -32.17
N ASN A 412 3.40 -23.87 -31.31
CA ASN A 412 2.06 -24.35 -31.68
C ASN A 412 0.93 -23.46 -31.15
N ARG A 413 1.27 -22.29 -30.60
CA ARG A 413 0.35 -21.49 -29.79
C ARG A 413 -0.93 -21.15 -30.56
N LYS A 414 -2.05 -21.67 -30.06
CA LYS A 414 -3.36 -21.46 -30.70
C LYS A 414 -3.96 -20.10 -30.37
N SER A 415 -5.04 -19.78 -31.07
CA SER A 415 -5.82 -18.55 -30.84
C SER A 415 -6.39 -18.51 -29.41
N PRO A 416 -6.61 -17.31 -28.83
CA PRO A 416 -7.11 -17.16 -27.46
C PRO A 416 -8.38 -17.96 -27.14
N ARG A 417 -9.29 -18.09 -28.11
CA ARG A 417 -10.52 -18.88 -27.94
C ARG A 417 -10.22 -20.36 -27.71
N VAL A 418 -9.32 -20.94 -28.51
CA VAL A 418 -8.91 -22.35 -28.37
C VAL A 418 -8.18 -22.57 -27.05
N LEU A 419 -7.32 -21.63 -26.64
CA LEU A 419 -6.64 -21.69 -25.35
C LEU A 419 -7.64 -21.72 -24.18
N TYR A 420 -8.69 -20.89 -24.24
CA TYR A 420 -9.76 -20.91 -23.25
C TYR A 420 -10.50 -22.26 -23.22
N GLU A 421 -10.94 -22.76 -24.38
CA GLU A 421 -11.64 -24.05 -24.50
C GLU A 421 -10.79 -25.22 -23.99
N THR A 422 -9.49 -25.22 -24.29
CA THR A 422 -8.52 -26.20 -23.76
C THR A 422 -8.33 -26.06 -22.26
N THR A 423 -8.19 -24.84 -21.73
CA THR A 423 -8.06 -24.63 -20.28
C THR A 423 -9.32 -25.05 -19.52
N GLU A 424 -10.52 -24.78 -20.03
CA GLU A 424 -11.78 -25.24 -19.44
C GLU A 424 -11.79 -26.77 -19.31
N ARG A 425 -11.50 -27.47 -20.41
CA ARG A 425 -11.48 -28.94 -20.46
C ARG A 425 -10.39 -29.55 -19.57
N VAL A 426 -9.15 -29.06 -19.65
CA VAL A 426 -8.03 -29.58 -18.85
C VAL A 426 -8.23 -29.32 -17.36
N THR A 427 -8.76 -28.14 -17.00
CA THR A 427 -9.07 -27.82 -15.60
C THR A 427 -10.14 -28.75 -15.04
N GLY A 428 -11.16 -29.09 -15.83
CA GLY A 428 -12.17 -30.07 -15.45
C GLY A 428 -11.57 -31.44 -15.14
N LYS A 429 -10.72 -31.95 -16.05
CA LYS A 429 -10.01 -33.23 -15.84
C LYS A 429 -9.07 -33.19 -14.62
N LEU A 430 -8.38 -32.07 -14.39
CA LEU A 430 -7.51 -31.89 -13.22
C LEU A 430 -8.31 -31.92 -11.92
N ILE A 431 -9.47 -31.25 -11.87
CA ILE A 431 -10.38 -31.27 -10.72
C ILE A 431 -10.81 -32.71 -10.41
N ASP A 432 -11.23 -33.46 -11.42
CA ASP A 432 -11.65 -34.86 -11.25
C ASP A 432 -10.50 -35.76 -10.79
N LEU A 433 -9.31 -35.55 -11.33
CA LEU A 433 -8.10 -36.27 -10.92
C LEU A 433 -7.75 -35.98 -9.45
N ILE A 434 -7.77 -34.72 -9.03
CA ILE A 434 -7.51 -34.32 -7.64
C ILE A 434 -8.56 -34.90 -6.69
N LYS A 435 -9.84 -34.89 -7.08
CA LYS A 435 -10.92 -35.50 -6.27
C LYS A 435 -10.74 -37.01 -6.11
N LYS A 436 -10.30 -37.69 -7.17
CA LYS A 436 -10.14 -39.15 -7.20
C LYS A 436 -8.89 -39.62 -6.48
N GLU A 437 -7.75 -39.02 -6.78
CA GLU A 437 -6.42 -39.52 -6.38
C GLU A 437 -5.76 -38.67 -5.27
N GLY A 438 -6.34 -37.52 -4.93
CA GLY A 438 -5.75 -36.50 -4.07
C GLY A 438 -4.84 -35.52 -4.83
N TYR A 439 -4.43 -34.43 -4.16
CA TYR A 439 -3.51 -33.47 -4.75
C TYR A 439 -2.13 -34.10 -4.98
N PRO A 440 -1.44 -33.85 -6.11
CA PRO A 440 -0.12 -34.39 -6.39
C PRO A 440 1.00 -33.74 -5.58
N SER A 441 1.00 -34.00 -4.28
CA SER A 441 2.02 -33.54 -3.35
C SER A 441 3.35 -34.28 -3.54
N GLU A 442 4.43 -33.69 -3.01
CA GLU A 442 5.76 -34.29 -3.01
C GLU A 442 5.80 -35.67 -2.33
N GLU A 443 4.86 -35.96 -1.43
CA GLU A 443 4.78 -37.26 -0.76
C GLU A 443 4.09 -38.33 -1.62
N ARG A 444 3.23 -37.91 -2.55
CA ARG A 444 2.46 -38.80 -3.42
C ARG A 444 3.17 -39.08 -4.73
N ILE A 445 3.84 -38.09 -5.32
CA ILE A 445 4.46 -38.22 -6.65
C ILE A 445 5.97 -37.92 -6.68
N GLY A 446 6.54 -37.55 -5.53
CA GLY A 446 7.95 -37.19 -5.40
C GLY A 446 8.25 -35.73 -5.70
N SER A 447 9.46 -35.31 -5.33
CA SER A 447 10.03 -34.03 -5.76
C SER A 447 10.83 -34.18 -7.05
N LEU A 448 10.81 -33.15 -7.89
CA LEU A 448 11.52 -33.16 -9.17
C LEU A 448 12.95 -32.62 -9.00
N VAL A 449 13.93 -33.39 -9.48
CA VAL A 449 15.33 -32.97 -9.58
C VAL A 449 15.79 -33.07 -11.02
N VAL A 450 16.40 -32.01 -11.52
CA VAL A 450 16.94 -31.92 -12.88
C VAL A 450 18.47 -31.93 -12.82
N LYS A 451 19.11 -32.60 -13.79
CA LYS A 451 20.58 -32.74 -13.88
C LYS A 451 21.18 -33.22 -12.54
N ASP A 452 20.48 -34.16 -11.90
CA ASP A 452 20.82 -34.80 -10.64
C ASP A 452 20.96 -33.91 -9.40
N THR A 453 21.06 -32.59 -9.53
CA THR A 453 21.51 -31.69 -8.45
C THR A 453 20.63 -30.47 -8.23
N VAL A 454 19.70 -30.18 -9.16
CA VAL A 454 18.85 -29.00 -9.11
C VAL A 454 17.43 -29.41 -8.71
N LEU A 455 17.05 -29.11 -7.47
CA LEU A 455 15.68 -29.30 -7.01
C LEU A 455 14.76 -28.26 -7.64
N ILE A 456 13.67 -28.72 -8.24
CA ILE A 456 12.62 -27.90 -8.82
C ILE A 456 11.47 -27.83 -7.81
N SER A 457 11.22 -26.64 -7.25
CA SER A 457 10.14 -26.43 -6.28
C SER A 457 8.76 -26.25 -6.92
N PHE A 458 8.70 -26.16 -8.24
CA PHE A 458 7.48 -25.99 -9.02
C PHE A 458 7.46 -27.03 -10.14
N PRO A 459 6.86 -28.20 -9.90
CA PRO A 459 6.77 -29.23 -10.92
C PRO A 459 5.96 -28.74 -12.13
N ASP A 460 6.26 -29.27 -13.31
CA ASP A 460 5.75 -28.74 -14.59
C ASP A 460 4.22 -28.70 -14.68
N PHE A 461 3.52 -29.66 -14.07
CA PHE A 461 2.04 -29.67 -14.05
C PHE A 461 1.43 -28.44 -13.36
N ASN A 462 2.17 -27.68 -12.56
CA ASN A 462 1.68 -26.42 -11.98
C ASN A 462 1.28 -25.41 -13.07
N ILE A 463 1.80 -25.55 -14.30
CA ILE A 463 1.37 -24.72 -15.43
C ILE A 463 -0.14 -24.84 -15.70
N LEU A 464 -0.74 -26.01 -15.44
CA LEU A 464 -2.18 -26.22 -15.58
C LEU A 464 -2.96 -25.28 -14.66
N ILE A 465 -2.48 -25.11 -13.42
CA ILE A 465 -3.07 -24.19 -12.44
C ILE A 465 -2.84 -22.74 -12.87
N ILE A 466 -1.66 -22.43 -13.41
CA ILE A 466 -1.34 -21.09 -13.93
C ILE A 466 -2.30 -20.70 -15.06
N HIS A 467 -2.47 -21.57 -16.05
CA HIS A 467 -3.36 -21.31 -17.18
C HIS A 467 -4.82 -21.15 -16.72
N ALA A 468 -5.29 -21.97 -15.78
CA ALA A 468 -6.62 -21.79 -15.20
C ALA A 468 -6.80 -20.40 -14.55
N LEU A 469 -5.81 -19.93 -13.78
CA LEU A 469 -5.87 -18.60 -13.18
C LEU A 469 -5.83 -17.46 -14.21
N GLN A 470 -5.11 -17.65 -15.30
CA GLN A 470 -4.98 -16.66 -16.38
C GLN A 470 -6.26 -16.58 -17.25
N GLN A 471 -6.80 -17.72 -17.67
CA GLN A 471 -7.97 -17.78 -18.56
C GLN A 471 -9.31 -17.62 -17.82
N LYS A 472 -9.34 -17.93 -16.51
CA LYS A 472 -10.54 -17.89 -15.67
C LYS A 472 -11.69 -18.73 -16.24
N PRO A 473 -11.50 -20.05 -16.43
CA PRO A 473 -12.55 -20.96 -16.85
C PRO A 473 -13.70 -21.00 -15.83
N ASP A 474 -14.87 -21.47 -16.25
CA ASP A 474 -16.09 -21.53 -15.43
C ASP A 474 -15.89 -22.45 -14.21
N ASN A 475 -15.06 -23.48 -14.35
CA ASN A 475 -14.72 -24.42 -13.29
C ASN A 475 -13.60 -23.96 -12.33
N LEU A 476 -13.01 -22.77 -12.52
CA LEU A 476 -11.97 -22.22 -11.64
C LEU A 476 -12.37 -22.15 -10.15
N PRO A 477 -13.60 -21.76 -9.76
CA PRO A 477 -14.01 -21.73 -8.36
C PRO A 477 -13.89 -23.09 -7.67
N ALA A 478 -14.24 -24.17 -8.39
CA ALA A 478 -14.14 -25.53 -7.87
C ALA A 478 -12.67 -25.97 -7.71
N LEU A 479 -11.79 -25.58 -8.64
CA LEU A 479 -10.35 -25.80 -8.48
C LEU A 479 -9.81 -25.04 -7.26
N ASN A 480 -10.16 -23.77 -7.09
CA ASN A 480 -9.68 -22.96 -5.97
C ASN A 480 -10.11 -23.53 -4.61
N GLU A 481 -11.35 -24.02 -4.49
CA GLU A 481 -11.81 -24.67 -3.25
C GLU A 481 -10.98 -25.91 -2.90
N LEU A 482 -10.61 -26.72 -3.90
CA LEU A 482 -9.72 -27.87 -3.71
C LEU A 482 -8.31 -27.42 -3.31
N LEU A 483 -7.74 -26.46 -4.02
CA LEU A 483 -6.39 -25.94 -3.73
C LEU A 483 -6.30 -25.31 -2.34
N ASP A 484 -7.34 -24.63 -1.86
CA ASP A 484 -7.39 -24.07 -0.52
C ASP A 484 -7.35 -25.17 0.55
N LYS A 485 -8.11 -26.26 0.36
CA LYS A 485 -8.06 -27.44 1.25
C LYS A 485 -6.65 -28.05 1.27
N CYS A 486 -6.05 -28.22 0.09
CA CYS A 486 -4.69 -28.76 -0.05
C CYS A 486 -3.62 -27.83 0.53
N SER A 487 -3.82 -26.52 0.45
CA SER A 487 -2.94 -25.53 1.08
C SER A 487 -2.97 -25.63 2.61
N ASN A 488 -4.16 -25.79 3.20
CA ASN A 488 -4.29 -25.98 4.64
C ASN A 488 -3.65 -27.29 5.13
N ALA A 489 -3.65 -28.32 4.29
CA ALA A 489 -2.99 -29.59 4.55
C ALA A 489 -1.47 -29.58 4.27
N LEU A 490 -0.88 -28.46 3.83
CA LEU A 490 0.51 -28.35 3.39
C LEU A 490 0.88 -29.30 2.24
N GLU A 491 -0.10 -29.65 1.40
CA GLU A 491 0.13 -30.40 0.15
C GLU A 491 0.44 -29.46 -1.02
N TYR A 492 -0.11 -28.24 -0.97
CA TYR A 492 0.04 -27.20 -1.98
C TYR A 492 0.58 -25.92 -1.35
N ASP A 493 1.78 -25.46 -1.75
CA ASP A 493 2.35 -24.24 -1.19
C ASP A 493 1.79 -22.98 -1.85
N SER A 494 0.57 -22.58 -1.48
CA SER A 494 -0.14 -21.46 -2.10
C SER A 494 0.54 -20.09 -1.91
N LYS A 495 1.30 -19.89 -0.83
CA LYS A 495 1.85 -18.57 -0.46
C LYS A 495 3.07 -18.17 -1.26
N ARG A 496 3.87 -19.15 -1.67
CA ARG A 496 5.14 -18.91 -2.36
C ARG A 496 5.11 -19.57 -3.75
N GLN A 497 3.95 -19.58 -4.41
CA GLN A 497 3.76 -19.96 -5.83
C GLN A 497 4.41 -18.94 -6.77
N ILE A 498 4.79 -19.38 -7.98
CA ILE A 498 5.16 -18.50 -9.10
C ILE A 498 4.00 -17.57 -9.50
N ASN A 499 2.75 -17.94 -9.15
CA ASN A 499 1.53 -17.19 -9.49
C ASN A 499 1.47 -15.79 -8.84
N ASN A 500 2.26 -15.52 -7.80
CA ASN A 500 2.40 -14.17 -7.21
C ASN A 500 3.42 -13.29 -7.97
N ILE A 501 3.98 -13.77 -9.07
CA ILE A 501 4.85 -13.06 -10.01
C ILE A 501 4.04 -12.63 -11.25
N THR A 502 2.72 -12.53 -11.14
CA THR A 502 1.90 -11.82 -12.14
C THR A 502 2.25 -10.34 -12.01
N GLY A 503 3.08 -9.84 -12.93
CA GLY A 503 3.68 -8.51 -12.93
C GLY A 503 2.74 -7.30 -12.89
N GLU A 504 1.44 -7.51 -12.70
CA GLU A 504 0.44 -6.44 -12.53
C GLU A 504 0.68 -5.72 -11.19
N GLY A 505 1.22 -4.51 -11.29
CA GLY A 505 1.48 -3.66 -10.12
C GLY A 505 2.82 -3.88 -9.44
N SER A 506 3.74 -4.69 -10.00
CA SER A 506 5.10 -4.75 -9.46
C SER A 506 5.81 -3.40 -9.64
N CYS A 507 6.47 -2.97 -8.56
CA CYS A 507 7.35 -1.81 -8.56
C CYS A 507 8.73 -2.08 -9.18
N PHE A 508 9.06 -3.34 -9.45
CA PHE A 508 10.38 -3.75 -9.93
C PHE A 508 10.29 -4.42 -11.30
N ARG A 509 11.18 -4.03 -12.20
CA ARG A 509 11.26 -4.60 -13.55
C ARG A 509 12.69 -4.96 -13.92
N ILE A 510 12.83 -6.02 -14.69
CA ILE A 510 14.09 -6.49 -15.25
C ILE A 510 14.02 -6.31 -16.75
N TYR A 511 14.94 -5.53 -17.29
CA TYR A 511 15.01 -5.21 -18.71
C TYR A 511 16.47 -5.11 -19.15
N LYS A 512 16.84 -5.83 -20.21
CA LYS A 512 18.24 -5.97 -20.70
C LYS A 512 19.23 -6.31 -19.57
N GLY A 513 18.84 -7.25 -18.69
CA GLY A 513 19.66 -7.68 -17.56
C GLY A 513 19.81 -6.67 -16.43
N ASN A 514 19.13 -5.52 -16.48
CA ASN A 514 19.15 -4.49 -15.45
C ASN A 514 17.88 -4.52 -14.60
N LEU A 515 18.03 -4.29 -13.30
CA LEU A 515 16.94 -4.12 -12.36
C LEU A 515 16.57 -2.64 -12.23
N TYR A 516 15.29 -2.36 -12.43
CA TYR A 516 14.68 -1.05 -12.39
C TYR A 516 13.63 -0.97 -11.29
N GLY A 517 13.51 0.20 -10.65
CA GLY A 517 12.43 0.54 -9.73
C GLY A 517 11.55 1.64 -10.30
N PHE A 518 10.23 1.48 -10.26
CA PHE A 518 9.29 2.49 -10.76
C PHE A 518 9.36 3.78 -9.93
N LYS A 519 9.45 4.95 -10.58
CA LYS A 519 9.68 6.24 -9.89
C LYS A 519 8.59 6.64 -8.91
N SER A 520 7.35 6.21 -9.14
CA SER A 520 6.22 6.52 -8.25
C SER A 520 6.02 5.51 -7.12
N CYS A 521 6.79 4.42 -7.08
CA CYS A 521 6.70 3.44 -6.02
C CYS A 521 7.57 3.79 -4.81
N GLY A 522 7.09 3.46 -3.62
CA GLY A 522 7.94 3.43 -2.43
C GLY A 522 9.00 2.34 -2.54
N ARG A 523 10.16 2.54 -1.91
CA ARG A 523 11.25 1.56 -1.94
C ARG A 523 11.03 0.46 -0.89
N ASN A 524 10.76 -0.77 -1.33
CA ASN A 524 10.74 -1.96 -0.48
C ASN A 524 12.13 -2.62 -0.47
N GLU A 525 12.97 -2.26 0.51
CA GLU A 525 14.36 -2.76 0.59
C GLU A 525 14.47 -4.27 0.77
N LEU A 526 13.50 -4.91 1.45
CA LEU A 526 13.54 -6.36 1.68
C LEU A 526 13.26 -7.12 0.38
N GLU A 527 12.25 -6.69 -0.35
CA GLU A 527 11.90 -7.24 -1.66
C GLU A 527 13.03 -7.04 -2.66
N LEU A 528 13.62 -5.84 -2.70
CA LEU A 528 14.79 -5.57 -3.51
C LEU A 528 15.95 -6.54 -3.21
N LYS A 529 16.23 -6.80 -1.92
CA LYS A 529 17.26 -7.77 -1.51
C LYS A 529 16.93 -9.19 -1.96
N LYS A 530 15.67 -9.62 -1.88
CA LYS A 530 15.21 -10.93 -2.36
C LYS A 530 15.39 -11.07 -3.88
N ILE A 531 15.03 -10.03 -4.64
CA ILE A 531 15.22 -10.01 -6.10
C ILE A 531 16.70 -10.12 -6.42
N ILE A 532 17.55 -9.26 -5.86
CA ILE A 532 19.01 -9.29 -6.12
C ILE A 532 19.60 -10.65 -5.74
N PHE A 533 19.17 -11.23 -4.61
CA PHE A 533 19.63 -12.53 -4.18
C PHE A 533 19.29 -13.63 -5.19
N LYS A 534 18.10 -13.61 -5.82
CA LYS A 534 17.72 -14.60 -6.86
C LYS A 534 18.79 -14.73 -7.95
N PHE A 535 19.33 -13.59 -8.38
CA PHE A 535 20.34 -13.52 -9.44
C PHE A 535 21.77 -13.73 -8.93
N ASN A 536 22.00 -13.58 -7.63
CA ASN A 536 23.29 -13.80 -6.98
C ASN A 536 23.16 -14.83 -5.85
N ASN A 537 22.81 -16.06 -6.23
CA ASN A 537 22.56 -17.17 -5.32
C ASN A 537 23.63 -18.26 -5.45
N PRO A 538 24.87 -18.03 -4.99
CA PRO A 538 26.01 -18.92 -5.23
C PRO A 538 25.86 -20.31 -4.59
N ASN A 539 24.95 -20.45 -3.63
CA ASN A 539 24.71 -21.68 -2.88
C ASN A 539 23.42 -22.41 -3.31
N GLY A 540 22.69 -21.88 -4.30
CA GLY A 540 21.49 -22.49 -4.85
C GLY A 540 20.35 -22.65 -3.85
N PHE A 541 20.11 -21.66 -2.98
CA PHE A 541 18.93 -21.62 -2.09
C PHE A 541 17.64 -21.41 -2.90
N ILE A 542 16.50 -21.91 -2.43
CA ILE A 542 15.20 -21.73 -3.08
C ILE A 542 14.32 -20.91 -2.15
N MET A 543 14.17 -19.62 -2.42
CA MET A 543 13.43 -18.68 -1.56
C MET A 543 12.34 -17.95 -2.35
N GLU A 544 11.40 -17.34 -1.64
CA GLU A 544 10.50 -16.37 -2.24
C GLU A 544 11.28 -15.13 -2.70
N ASN A 545 11.26 -14.85 -4.00
CA ASN A 545 12.14 -13.90 -4.67
C ASN A 545 11.58 -12.47 -4.82
N GLY A 546 10.42 -12.17 -4.23
CA GLY A 546 9.71 -10.90 -4.40
C GLY A 546 8.93 -10.82 -5.72
N ASN A 547 8.17 -9.73 -5.90
CA ASN A 547 7.38 -9.49 -7.10
C ASN A 547 8.14 -8.60 -8.09
N PHE A 548 8.40 -9.10 -9.29
CA PHE A 548 9.07 -8.35 -10.37
C PHE A 548 8.63 -8.84 -11.74
N VAL A 549 8.71 -7.97 -12.74
CA VAL A 549 8.42 -8.30 -14.14
C VAL A 549 9.73 -8.45 -14.90
N ILE A 550 9.86 -9.50 -15.71
CA ILE A 550 10.92 -9.58 -16.73
C ILE A 550 10.28 -9.15 -18.05
N GLU A 551 10.74 -8.04 -18.62
CA GLU A 551 10.26 -7.57 -19.92
C GLU A 551 11.11 -8.19 -21.03
N ALA A 552 10.43 -8.71 -22.05
CA ALA A 552 11.07 -9.15 -23.29
C ALA A 552 11.68 -7.95 -24.03
N HIS A 553 12.78 -8.17 -24.74
CA HIS A 553 13.36 -7.14 -25.58
C HIS A 553 12.52 -6.95 -26.84
N ASP A 554 11.97 -5.74 -27.00
CA ASP A 554 11.40 -5.34 -28.28
C ASP A 554 12.54 -4.93 -29.23
N SER A 555 12.94 -5.87 -30.08
CA SER A 555 13.97 -5.66 -31.10
C SER A 555 13.51 -4.76 -32.25
N LYS A 556 12.20 -4.51 -32.39
CA LYS A 556 11.64 -3.67 -33.47
C LYS A 556 11.68 -2.18 -33.12
N HIS A 557 11.49 -1.85 -31.84
CA HIS A 557 11.45 -0.45 -31.36
C HIS A 557 12.30 -0.22 -30.10
N PRO A 558 13.62 -0.52 -30.13
CA PRO A 558 14.46 -0.48 -28.94
C PRO A 558 14.55 0.92 -28.30
N ASP A 559 14.60 1.98 -29.11
CA ASP A 559 14.74 3.36 -28.63
C ASP A 559 13.49 3.84 -27.87
N GLU A 560 12.30 3.40 -28.28
CA GLU A 560 11.05 3.80 -27.61
C GLU A 560 10.96 3.18 -26.21
N VAL A 561 11.29 1.88 -26.11
CA VAL A 561 11.30 1.16 -24.83
C VAL A 561 12.39 1.70 -23.91
N ASP A 562 13.60 1.95 -24.43
CA ASP A 562 14.70 2.52 -23.64
C ASP A 562 14.34 3.92 -23.11
N ASN A 563 13.70 4.76 -23.93
CA ASN A 563 13.21 6.08 -23.50
C ASN A 563 12.10 5.97 -22.46
N TYR A 564 11.16 5.04 -22.63
CA TYR A 564 10.11 4.76 -21.65
C TYR A 564 10.71 4.40 -20.28
N TYR A 565 11.72 3.52 -20.25
CA TYR A 565 12.41 3.14 -19.03
C TYR A 565 13.12 4.32 -18.37
N LYS A 566 13.84 5.14 -19.15
CA LYS A 566 14.53 6.34 -18.64
C LYS A 566 13.55 7.34 -18.02
N GLN A 567 12.37 7.51 -18.61
CA GLN A 567 11.36 8.44 -18.13
C GLN A 567 10.67 7.94 -16.86
N ASN A 568 10.32 6.65 -16.79
CA ASN A 568 9.41 6.13 -15.77
C ASN A 568 10.08 5.34 -14.64
N TYR A 569 11.34 4.90 -14.83
CA TYR A 569 12.04 4.04 -13.88
C TYR A 569 13.40 4.61 -13.48
N ASN A 570 13.85 4.22 -12.29
CA ASN A 570 15.22 4.43 -11.84
C ASN A 570 15.98 3.13 -12.01
N LEU A 571 17.13 3.19 -12.69
CA LEU A 571 18.08 2.07 -12.69
C LEU A 571 18.56 1.84 -11.25
N ILE A 572 18.41 0.60 -10.76
CA ILE A 572 18.90 0.21 -9.45
C ILE A 572 20.30 -0.39 -9.59
N MET A 573 20.42 -1.44 -10.41
CA MET A 573 21.69 -2.10 -10.70
C MET A 573 21.59 -3.03 -11.90
N LYS A 574 22.75 -3.45 -12.43
CA LYS A 574 22.86 -4.54 -13.39
C LYS A 574 22.86 -5.88 -12.66
N LEU A 575 22.04 -6.83 -13.12
CA LEU A 575 21.91 -8.18 -12.54
C LEU A 575 22.70 -9.23 -13.32
N THR A 576 22.65 -9.18 -14.66
CA THR A 576 23.35 -10.13 -15.54
C THR A 576 23.67 -9.47 -16.89
N ASP A 577 24.73 -9.97 -17.54
CA ASP A 577 25.03 -9.70 -18.95
C ASP A 577 24.30 -10.65 -19.90
N ASP A 578 23.98 -11.86 -19.42
CA ASP A 578 23.30 -12.91 -20.17
C ASP A 578 21.79 -12.82 -19.96
N TRP A 579 21.18 -11.79 -20.56
CA TRP A 579 19.74 -11.54 -20.44
C TRP A 579 18.91 -12.18 -21.56
N GLU A 580 19.55 -12.57 -22.67
CA GLU A 580 18.93 -13.33 -23.78
C GLU A 580 18.42 -14.71 -23.32
N PHE A 581 18.91 -15.22 -22.19
CA PHE A 581 18.38 -16.42 -21.56
C PHE A 581 16.87 -16.34 -21.27
N TYR A 582 16.33 -15.14 -21.01
CA TYR A 582 14.90 -14.96 -20.73
C TYR A 582 14.03 -14.93 -22.00
N GLU A 583 14.65 -15.00 -23.19
CA GLU A 583 13.96 -14.96 -24.48
C GLU A 583 13.95 -16.32 -25.20
N LYS A 584 14.68 -17.31 -24.66
CA LYS A 584 14.70 -18.71 -25.09
C LYS A 584 13.82 -19.56 -24.19
#